data_AF-A0A164QWG8-F1
#
_entry.id   AF-A0A164QWG8-F1
#
_cell.length_a   1.000
_cell.length_b   1.000
_cell.length_c   1.000
_cell.angle_alpha   90.00
_cell.angle_beta   90.00
_cell.angle_gamma   90.00
#
_symmetry.space_group_name_H-M   'P 1'
#
loop_
_entity.id
_entity.type
_entity.pdbx_description
1 polymer ?
#
loop_
_entity_poly.entity_id
_entity_poly.type
_entity_poly.pdbx_seq_one_letter_code
_entity_poly.pdbx_strand_id
1 'polypeptide(L)'
;MTAVVLGAVVLSGCDGDGEADAAPPAAPDVAAVEDAAGDDTAEDAAACAAYGDVLTILENADLSLADGRMDAQEHDGWYRLVTRVLDRLPSDGDTAVQTAIGELQEVAPALPPGAFAESTGVHSPEWDDAEGDLGDACDAVGAPLTIDMFTGG
;
A
#
# COMPACT_ATOMS: atom_id res chain seq x y z
N MET A 1 28.37 9.39 -45.85
CA MET A 1 27.47 8.41 -46.48
C MET A 1 26.07 8.68 -46.00
N THR A 2 25.08 8.58 -46.87
CA THR A 2 23.71 9.07 -46.65
C THR A 2 22.74 7.91 -46.53
N ALA A 3 21.84 7.93 -45.54
CA ALA A 3 20.59 7.18 -45.57
C ALA A 3 19.60 7.79 -44.55
N VAL A 4 18.73 8.68 -45.04
CA VAL A 4 17.47 9.03 -44.36
C VAL A 4 16.38 8.22 -45.07
N VAL A 5 15.46 7.61 -44.33
CA VAL A 5 14.24 7.01 -44.88
C VAL A 5 13.02 7.62 -44.22
N LEU A 6 12.23 8.34 -45.01
CA LEU A 6 10.87 8.78 -44.65
C LEU A 6 9.86 7.66 -44.97
N GLY A 7 8.74 7.67 -44.24
CA GLY A 7 7.52 6.92 -44.54
C GLY A 7 6.43 7.31 -43.54
N ALA A 8 5.75 8.45 -43.69
CA ALA A 8 4.69 8.78 -44.66
C ALA A 8 3.28 8.48 -44.10
N VAL A 9 2.55 9.56 -43.80
CA VAL A 9 1.17 9.61 -43.30
C VAL A 9 0.20 9.76 -44.48
N VAL A 10 -0.94 9.05 -44.45
CA VAL A 10 -2.33 9.49 -44.78
C VAL A 10 -3.26 8.29 -44.52
N LEU A 11 -4.43 8.43 -43.88
CA LEU A 11 -5.75 8.90 -44.36
C LEU A 11 -6.70 8.87 -43.12
N SER A 12 -7.92 9.41 -43.05
CA SER A 12 -8.68 10.50 -43.72
C SER A 12 -10.06 10.56 -43.00
N GLY A 13 -10.78 11.67 -42.83
CA GLY A 13 -10.63 13.06 -43.29
C GLY A 13 -11.71 13.93 -42.62
N CYS A 14 -11.82 15.21 -42.99
CA CYS A 14 -12.82 16.15 -42.49
C CYS A 14 -13.42 16.91 -43.67
N ASP A 15 -14.76 16.87 -43.83
CA ASP A 15 -15.62 17.86 -44.52
C ASP A 15 -17.05 17.28 -44.68
N GLY A 16 -18.10 18.09 -44.45
CA GLY A 16 -19.48 17.69 -44.73
C GLY A 16 -20.57 18.29 -43.84
N ASP A 17 -21.11 19.43 -44.26
CA ASP A 17 -22.34 20.08 -43.76
C ASP A 17 -23.57 19.14 -43.80
N GLY A 18 -24.50 19.22 -42.83
CA GLY A 18 -25.74 18.42 -42.87
C GLY A 18 -26.64 18.52 -41.63
N GLU A 19 -27.61 19.42 -41.66
CA GLU A 19 -28.68 19.57 -40.66
C GLU A 19 -29.57 18.30 -40.56
N ALA A 20 -29.75 17.77 -39.34
CA ALA A 20 -30.81 16.80 -39.04
C ALA A 20 -31.23 16.90 -37.56
N ASP A 21 -32.38 17.52 -37.31
CA ASP A 21 -33.04 17.57 -36.00
C ASP A 21 -33.44 16.14 -35.58
N ALA A 22 -32.65 15.56 -34.68
CA ALA A 22 -32.89 14.28 -34.05
C ALA A 22 -32.79 14.47 -32.54
N ALA A 23 -33.94 14.38 -31.85
CA ALA A 23 -33.99 14.42 -30.39
C ALA A 23 -32.98 13.42 -29.81
N PRO A 24 -32.17 13.80 -28.81
CA PRO A 24 -31.15 12.92 -28.28
C PRO A 24 -31.81 11.64 -27.78
N PRO A 25 -31.27 10.44 -28.11
CA PRO A 25 -31.75 9.21 -27.52
C PRO A 25 -31.62 9.36 -26.00
N ALA A 26 -32.64 8.89 -25.26
CA ALA A 26 -32.56 8.86 -23.80
C ALA A 26 -31.25 8.16 -23.42
N ALA A 27 -30.43 8.83 -22.60
CA ALA A 27 -29.19 8.24 -22.11
C ALA A 27 -29.55 6.90 -21.43
N PRO A 28 -28.81 5.81 -21.69
CA PRO A 28 -29.03 4.59 -20.94
C PRO A 28 -28.86 4.91 -19.45
N ASP A 29 -29.79 4.43 -18.62
CA ASP A 29 -29.65 4.51 -17.17
C ASP A 29 -28.29 3.89 -16.80
N VAL A 30 -27.35 4.76 -16.42
CA VAL A 30 -26.03 4.33 -15.97
C VAL A 30 -26.27 3.69 -14.60
N ALA A 31 -26.28 2.34 -14.57
CA ALA A 31 -26.37 1.59 -13.34
C ALA A 31 -25.23 2.04 -12.42
N ALA A 32 -25.59 2.75 -11.36
CA ALA A 32 -24.63 3.44 -10.53
C ALA A 32 -24.13 2.52 -9.41
N VAL A 33 -22.80 2.40 -9.33
CA VAL A 33 -22.03 1.95 -8.17
C VAL A 33 -22.27 0.50 -7.70
N GLU A 34 -21.67 -0.46 -8.42
CA GLU A 34 -21.23 -1.75 -7.83
C GLU A 34 -19.69 -1.90 -7.85
N ASP A 35 -18.96 -0.90 -8.37
CA ASP A 35 -17.49 -0.95 -8.58
C ASP A 35 -16.69 -0.55 -7.31
N ALA A 36 -17.22 0.37 -6.49
CA ALA A 36 -16.51 0.93 -5.33
C ALA A 36 -16.10 -0.13 -4.29
N ALA A 37 -16.99 -1.06 -3.95
CA ALA A 37 -16.68 -2.14 -3.01
C ALA A 37 -15.63 -3.13 -3.56
N GLY A 38 -15.46 -3.19 -4.89
CA GLY A 38 -14.38 -3.95 -5.53
C GLY A 38 -13.02 -3.23 -5.47
N ASP A 39 -13.04 -1.90 -5.55
CA ASP A 39 -11.89 -1.01 -5.38
C ASP A 39 -11.37 -1.09 -3.93
N ASP A 40 -12.26 -0.88 -2.94
CA ASP A 40 -11.94 -0.97 -1.50
C ASP A 40 -11.28 -2.31 -1.13
N THR A 41 -11.83 -3.43 -1.63
CA THR A 41 -11.29 -4.78 -1.36
C THR A 41 -9.90 -4.97 -1.97
N ALA A 42 -9.62 -4.36 -3.14
CA ALA A 42 -8.33 -4.45 -3.80
C ALA A 42 -7.27 -3.55 -3.13
N GLU A 43 -7.69 -2.37 -2.64
CA GLU A 43 -6.84 -1.48 -1.83
C GLU A 43 -6.49 -2.12 -0.47
N ASP A 44 -7.49 -2.66 0.24
CA ASP A 44 -7.29 -3.39 1.50
C ASP A 44 -6.33 -4.57 1.31
N ALA A 45 -6.50 -5.38 0.26
CA ALA A 45 -5.59 -6.49 -0.04
C ALA A 45 -4.15 -6.03 -0.35
N ALA A 46 -3.98 -4.87 -0.99
CA ALA A 46 -2.66 -4.28 -1.23
C ALA A 46 -2.04 -3.72 0.07
N ALA A 47 -2.85 -3.13 0.96
CA ALA A 47 -2.41 -2.65 2.26
C ALA A 47 -1.97 -3.80 3.18
N CYS A 48 -2.72 -4.91 3.21
CA CYS A 48 -2.35 -6.15 3.90
C CYS A 48 -1.00 -6.72 3.41
N ALA A 49 -0.79 -6.78 2.08
CA ALA A 49 0.48 -7.21 1.52
C ALA A 49 1.65 -6.28 1.92
N ALA A 50 1.43 -4.96 1.90
CA ALA A 50 2.44 -3.98 2.29
C ALA A 50 2.71 -3.94 3.81
N TYR A 51 1.75 -4.36 4.65
CA TYR A 51 2.02 -4.64 6.07
C TYR A 51 2.79 -5.96 6.26
N GLY A 52 2.60 -6.96 5.39
CA GLY A 52 3.46 -8.14 5.32
C GLY A 52 4.94 -7.80 5.08
N ASP A 53 5.24 -6.77 4.27
CA ASP A 53 6.58 -6.22 4.12
C ASP A 53 7.10 -5.58 5.43
N VAL A 54 6.24 -4.93 6.23
CA VAL A 54 6.60 -4.38 7.55
C VAL A 54 6.99 -5.50 8.53
N LEU A 55 6.16 -6.55 8.66
CA LEU A 55 6.46 -7.72 9.49
C LEU A 55 7.75 -8.41 9.04
N THR A 56 7.93 -8.56 7.72
CA THR A 56 9.15 -9.10 7.11
C THR A 56 10.39 -8.32 7.53
N ILE A 57 10.34 -6.98 7.57
CA ILE A 57 11.49 -6.18 8.01
C ILE A 57 11.76 -6.36 9.52
N LEU A 58 10.72 -6.35 10.36
CA LEU A 58 10.86 -6.49 11.82
C LEU A 58 11.47 -7.84 12.20
N GLU A 59 10.86 -8.94 11.72
CA GLU A 59 11.30 -10.30 12.03
C GLU A 59 12.72 -10.59 11.53
N ASN A 60 13.07 -10.12 10.32
CA ASN A 60 14.44 -10.29 9.82
C ASN A 60 15.44 -9.41 10.59
N ALA A 61 15.07 -8.24 11.11
CA ALA A 61 15.93 -7.45 11.99
C ALA A 61 16.16 -8.16 13.34
N ASP A 62 15.10 -8.67 13.96
CA ASP A 62 15.14 -9.40 15.23
C ASP A 62 15.97 -10.68 15.15
N LEU A 63 15.72 -11.50 14.12
CA LEU A 63 16.53 -12.69 13.84
C LEU A 63 17.99 -12.33 13.57
N SER A 64 18.26 -11.22 12.88
CA SER A 64 19.63 -10.77 12.60
C SER A 64 20.37 -10.28 13.84
N LEU A 65 19.67 -9.62 14.78
CA LEU A 65 20.22 -9.24 16.08
C LEU A 65 20.47 -10.48 16.95
N ALA A 66 19.52 -11.41 17.01
CA ALA A 66 19.61 -12.65 17.78
C ALA A 66 20.75 -13.57 17.30
N ASP A 67 20.98 -13.65 15.98
CA ASP A 67 22.11 -14.37 15.37
C ASP A 67 23.47 -13.66 15.56
N GLY A 68 23.49 -12.41 16.03
CA GLY A 68 24.69 -11.58 16.08
C GLY A 68 25.22 -11.15 14.71
N ARG A 69 24.34 -11.11 13.69
CA ARG A 69 24.62 -10.62 12.33
C ARG A 69 24.43 -9.11 12.18
N MET A 70 23.59 -8.54 13.04
CA MET A 70 23.24 -7.11 13.13
C MET A 70 23.62 -6.59 14.51
N ASP A 71 24.08 -5.35 14.61
CA ASP A 71 24.32 -4.71 15.91
C ASP A 71 23.07 -3.95 16.42
N ALA A 72 23.04 -3.63 17.71
CA ALA A 72 21.87 -3.00 18.33
C ALA A 72 21.57 -1.59 17.78
N GLN A 73 22.55 -0.84 17.27
CA GLN A 73 22.31 0.46 16.65
C GLN A 73 21.72 0.31 15.24
N GLU A 74 22.15 -0.72 14.50
CA GLU A 74 21.58 -1.06 13.20
C GLU A 74 20.12 -1.53 13.36
N HIS A 75 19.83 -2.41 14.31
CA HIS A 75 18.48 -2.89 14.67
C HIS A 75 17.52 -1.74 15.02
N ASP A 76 17.95 -0.87 15.93
CA ASP A 76 17.34 0.42 16.25
C ASP A 76 17.05 1.27 14.99
N GLY A 77 17.92 1.21 13.98
CA GLY A 77 17.79 1.91 12.71
C GLY A 77 16.69 1.32 11.83
N TRP A 78 16.58 -0.01 11.79
CA TRP A 78 15.52 -0.73 11.08
C TRP A 78 14.15 -0.48 11.72
N TYR A 79 14.03 -0.50 13.04
CA TYR A 79 12.77 -0.17 13.74
C TYR A 79 12.29 1.26 13.43
N ARG A 80 13.19 2.24 13.37
CA ARG A 80 12.86 3.62 12.95
C ARG A 80 12.64 3.79 11.43
N LEU A 81 13.04 2.81 10.61
CA LEU A 81 12.64 2.74 9.21
C LEU A 81 11.22 2.18 9.10
N VAL A 82 10.90 1.13 9.86
CA VAL A 82 9.58 0.49 9.89
C VAL A 82 8.46 1.47 10.23
N THR A 83 8.58 2.28 11.29
CA THR A 83 7.50 3.25 11.61
C THR A 83 7.27 4.27 10.48
N ARG A 84 8.31 4.60 9.72
CA ARG A 84 8.20 5.44 8.51
C ARG A 84 7.68 4.68 7.29
N VAL A 85 7.69 3.34 7.25
CA VAL A 85 7.08 2.54 6.17
C VAL A 85 5.58 2.38 6.46
N LEU A 86 5.24 2.04 7.69
CA LEU A 86 3.88 1.98 8.23
C LEU A 86 3.08 3.28 7.99
N ASP A 87 3.69 4.43 8.28
CA ASP A 87 3.17 5.80 8.03
C ASP A 87 2.87 6.13 6.55
N ARG A 88 3.21 5.24 5.60
CA ARG A 88 2.81 5.37 4.18
C ARG A 88 1.66 4.45 3.78
N LEU A 89 1.22 3.56 4.65
CA LEU A 89 0.06 2.71 4.40
C LEU A 89 -1.24 3.53 4.54
N PRO A 90 -2.28 3.23 3.74
CA PRO A 90 -3.55 3.94 3.81
C PRO A 90 -4.25 3.67 5.15
N SER A 91 -4.73 4.74 5.78
CA SER A 91 -5.45 4.73 7.07
C SER A 91 -6.58 5.76 7.15
N ASP A 92 -6.78 6.57 6.10
CA ASP A 92 -7.79 7.64 6.04
C ASP A 92 -9.21 7.14 5.67
N GLY A 93 -9.38 5.86 5.34
CA GLY A 93 -10.64 5.25 4.90
C GLY A 93 -11.43 4.52 6.00
N ASP A 94 -12.65 4.09 5.65
CA ASP A 94 -13.63 3.49 6.57
C ASP A 94 -13.54 1.94 6.66
N THR A 95 -12.51 1.31 6.10
CA THR A 95 -12.36 -0.16 6.12
C THR A 95 -11.72 -0.67 7.41
N ALA A 96 -11.94 -1.95 7.75
CA ALA A 96 -11.33 -2.55 8.93
C ALA A 96 -9.80 -2.61 8.83
N VAL A 97 -9.26 -2.87 7.63
CA VAL A 97 -7.81 -2.88 7.35
C VAL A 97 -7.22 -1.48 7.56
N GLN A 98 -7.83 -0.44 6.99
CA GLN A 98 -7.35 0.93 7.13
C GLN A 98 -7.47 1.45 8.57
N THR A 99 -8.53 1.05 9.30
CA THR A 99 -8.71 1.36 10.73
C THR A 99 -7.56 0.78 11.57
N ALA A 100 -7.27 -0.52 11.44
CA ALA A 100 -6.21 -1.17 12.22
C ALA A 100 -4.80 -0.66 11.84
N ILE A 101 -4.57 -0.31 10.56
CA ILE A 101 -3.35 0.37 10.13
C ILE A 101 -3.22 1.76 10.80
N GLY A 102 -4.32 2.50 10.93
CA GLY A 102 -4.37 3.76 11.67
C GLY A 102 -4.01 3.60 13.15
N GLU A 103 -4.55 2.58 13.81
CA GLU A 103 -4.24 2.27 15.21
C GLU A 103 -2.75 1.91 15.40
N LEU A 104 -2.18 1.10 14.50
CA LEU A 104 -0.73 0.81 14.47
C LEU A 104 0.11 2.07 14.24
N GLN A 105 -0.33 3.00 13.38
CA GLN A 105 0.33 4.30 13.17
C GLN A 105 0.25 5.21 14.41
N GLU A 106 -0.83 5.16 15.19
CA GLU A 106 -0.97 5.90 16.46
C GLU A 106 -0.08 5.32 17.56
N VAL A 107 0.03 3.99 17.66
CA VAL A 107 0.92 3.31 18.63
C VAL A 107 2.39 3.50 18.30
N ALA A 108 2.76 3.40 17.01
CA ALA A 108 4.14 3.45 16.54
C ALA A 108 4.40 4.58 15.52
N PRO A 109 4.26 5.85 15.93
CA PRO A 109 4.31 6.99 15.02
C PRO A 109 5.66 7.17 14.33
N ALA A 110 5.63 7.61 13.06
CA ALA A 110 6.84 7.89 12.30
C ALA A 110 7.73 8.95 12.97
N LEU A 111 8.98 8.59 13.19
CA LEU A 111 9.97 9.52 13.72
C LEU A 111 10.54 10.41 12.60
N PRO A 112 10.62 11.74 12.79
CA PRO A 112 11.27 12.63 11.84
C PRO A 112 12.73 12.21 11.58
N PRO A 113 13.28 12.44 10.36
CA PRO A 113 14.68 12.12 10.06
C PRO A 113 15.65 12.77 11.05
N GLY A 114 16.46 11.94 11.72
CA GLY A 114 17.42 12.38 12.74
C GLY A 114 16.83 12.60 14.14
N ALA A 115 15.53 12.35 14.35
CA ALA A 115 14.96 12.24 15.69
C ALA A 115 15.39 10.94 16.37
N PHE A 116 15.48 10.99 17.71
CA PHE A 116 15.67 9.81 18.56
C PHE A 116 14.45 9.69 19.48
N ALA A 117 13.98 8.46 19.66
CA ALA A 117 13.01 8.10 20.67
C ALA A 117 13.55 6.90 21.46
N GLU A 118 13.15 6.79 22.73
CA GLU A 118 13.54 5.69 23.63
C GLU A 118 12.83 4.37 23.29
N SER A 119 11.71 4.43 22.56
CA SER A 119 11.00 3.31 21.96
C SER A 119 10.32 3.77 20.66
N THR A 120 10.04 2.84 19.76
CA THR A 120 9.21 3.07 18.57
C THR A 120 7.74 2.65 18.74
N GLY A 121 7.35 2.06 19.88
CA GLY A 121 5.99 1.54 20.11
C GLY A 121 5.75 0.12 19.55
N VAL A 122 6.56 -0.31 18.57
CA VAL A 122 6.53 -1.66 17.99
C VAL A 122 6.74 -2.72 19.08
N HIS A 123 5.96 -3.82 19.04
CA HIS A 123 5.90 -4.87 20.06
C HIS A 123 5.58 -4.39 21.49
N SER A 124 4.86 -3.27 21.62
CA SER A 124 4.09 -3.01 22.85
C SER A 124 2.81 -3.86 22.87
N PRO A 125 2.17 -4.07 24.02
CA PRO A 125 0.88 -4.77 24.08
C PRO A 125 -0.18 -4.14 23.17
N GLU A 126 -0.18 -2.80 23.05
CA GLU A 126 -1.09 -2.07 22.17
C GLU A 126 -0.77 -2.28 20.67
N TRP A 127 0.50 -2.51 20.32
CA TRP A 127 0.89 -2.91 18.97
C TRP A 127 0.42 -4.34 18.67
N ASP A 128 0.69 -5.28 19.58
CA ASP A 128 0.35 -6.70 19.39
C ASP A 128 -1.19 -6.90 19.28
N ASP A 129 -1.98 -6.13 20.04
CA ASP A 129 -3.45 -6.13 19.94
C ASP A 129 -3.91 -5.60 18.55
N ALA A 130 -3.39 -4.45 18.09
CA ALA A 130 -3.77 -3.85 16.79
C ALA A 130 -3.26 -4.65 15.58
N GLU A 131 -2.12 -5.33 15.70
CA GLU A 131 -1.61 -6.28 14.69
C GLU A 131 -2.54 -7.51 14.58
N GLY A 132 -3.10 -7.97 15.70
CA GLY A 132 -4.11 -9.02 15.73
C GLY A 132 -5.39 -8.62 14.99
N ASP A 133 -5.92 -7.43 15.28
CA ASP A 133 -7.11 -6.89 14.61
C ASP A 133 -6.87 -6.66 13.10
N LEU A 134 -5.67 -6.21 12.70
CA LEU A 134 -5.28 -6.13 11.29
C LEU A 134 -5.20 -7.52 10.63
N GLY A 135 -4.67 -8.53 11.34
CA GLY A 135 -4.64 -9.92 10.87
C GLY A 135 -6.04 -10.47 10.56
N ASP A 136 -6.98 -10.32 11.49
CA ASP A 136 -8.39 -10.72 11.33
C ASP A 136 -9.08 -9.95 10.17
N ALA A 137 -8.78 -8.65 9.99
CA ALA A 137 -9.29 -7.86 8.89
C ALA A 137 -8.74 -8.31 7.52
N CYS A 138 -7.44 -8.62 7.45
CA CYS A 138 -6.76 -9.11 6.27
C CYS A 138 -7.23 -10.52 5.84
N ASP A 139 -7.50 -11.40 6.81
CA ASP A 139 -8.16 -12.69 6.57
C ASP A 139 -9.58 -12.51 5.99
N ALA A 140 -10.35 -11.52 6.48
CA ALA A 140 -11.71 -11.26 6.02
C ALA A 140 -11.80 -10.81 4.55
N VAL A 141 -10.80 -10.07 4.05
CA VAL A 141 -10.69 -9.70 2.62
C VAL A 141 -9.98 -10.76 1.77
N GLY A 142 -9.54 -11.88 2.37
CA GLY A 142 -8.87 -12.97 1.68
C GLY A 142 -7.41 -12.70 1.31
N ALA A 143 -6.77 -11.74 1.99
CA ALA A 143 -5.38 -11.34 1.81
C ALA A 143 -4.60 -11.52 3.13
N PRO A 144 -4.46 -12.77 3.64
CA PRO A 144 -3.80 -13.05 4.91
C PRO A 144 -2.40 -12.44 4.97
N LEU A 145 -2.01 -11.94 6.14
CA LEU A 145 -0.66 -11.40 6.36
C LEU A 145 0.40 -12.49 6.11
N THR A 146 1.47 -12.12 5.39
CA THR A 146 2.58 -13.01 5.05
C THR A 146 3.92 -12.43 5.48
N ILE A 147 4.84 -13.29 5.90
CA ILE A 147 6.18 -12.91 6.38
C ILE A 147 7.22 -13.76 5.63
N ASP A 148 8.19 -13.10 4.97
CA ASP A 148 9.29 -13.78 4.26
C ASP A 148 10.58 -13.79 5.10
N MET A 149 10.88 -14.92 5.72
CA MET A 149 12.10 -15.10 6.52
C MET A 149 13.33 -15.41 5.66
N PHE A 150 14.43 -14.68 5.83
CA PHE A 150 15.69 -14.91 5.12
C PHE A 150 16.93 -14.70 6.01
N THR A 151 18.10 -15.03 5.47
CA THR A 151 19.40 -14.83 6.15
C THR A 151 20.41 -14.20 5.20
N GLY A 152 20.81 -12.96 5.50
CA GLY A 152 21.70 -12.15 4.67
C GLY A 152 21.28 -10.67 4.65
N GLY A 153 22.21 -9.81 4.25
CA GLY A 153 22.03 -8.37 4.03
C GLY A 153 22.95 -7.87 2.93
#